data_AF-A0A377AYN9-F1
#
_entry.id   AF-A0A377AYN9-F1
#
_cell.length_a   1.000
_cell.length_b   1.000
_cell.length_c   1.000
_cell.angle_alpha   90.00
_cell.angle_beta   90.00
_cell.angle_gamma   90.00
#
_symmetry.space_group_name_H-M   'P 1'
#
loop_
_entity.id
_entity.type
_entity.pdbx_description
1 polymer ?
#
loop_
_entity_poly.entity_id
_entity_poly.type
_entity_poly.pdbx_seq_one_letter_code
_entity_poly.pdbx_strand_id
1 'polypeptide(L)'
;MHSREDKSLYFDMRAFANIQAAEAVKSGRMRLDKGAATIEEASKIPVGINSAGQWKVMSKEDMKKKLNLHSPDHWDTYCFAMLANYVPQDEVLSVEDEAQVDEALAWLNE
;
A
#
# COMPACT_ATOMS: atom_id res chain seq x y z
N MET A 1 0.27 -0.62 11.92
CA MET A 1 0.72 -1.60 10.90
C MET A 1 0.56 -3.03 11.45
N HIS A 2 -0.34 -3.95 11.05
CA HIS A 2 -1.62 -3.96 10.32
C HIS A 2 -2.75 -4.24 11.34
N SER A 3 -3.93 -3.65 11.15
CA SER A 3 -5.08 -3.96 12.02
C SER A 3 -5.51 -5.44 11.82
N ARG A 4 -6.30 -5.97 12.77
CA ARG A 4 -6.88 -7.32 12.59
C ARG A 4 -7.81 -7.38 11.37
N GLU A 5 -8.36 -6.25 10.97
CA GLU A 5 -9.25 -6.09 9.81
C GLU A 5 -8.49 -6.18 8.49
N ASP A 6 -7.31 -5.56 8.38
CA ASP A 6 -6.50 -5.68 7.16
C ASP A 6 -6.14 -7.15 6.85
N LYS A 7 -5.85 -7.93 7.90
CA LYS A 7 -5.52 -9.36 7.76
C LYS A 7 -6.71 -10.20 7.33
N SER A 8 -7.95 -9.77 7.56
CA SER A 8 -9.13 -10.50 7.08
C SER A 8 -9.45 -10.15 5.62
N LEU A 9 -9.02 -9.00 5.13
CA LEU A 9 -9.31 -8.51 3.77
C LEU A 9 -8.19 -8.79 2.77
N TYR A 10 -6.92 -8.78 3.19
CA TYR A 10 -5.76 -8.87 2.31
C TYR A 10 -4.88 -10.06 2.67
N PHE A 11 -4.46 -10.82 1.64
CA PHE A 11 -3.58 -11.97 1.84
C PHE A 11 -2.17 -11.54 2.29
N ASP A 12 -1.64 -10.46 1.71
CA ASP A 12 -0.31 -9.94 2.00
C ASP A 12 -0.24 -8.41 1.78
N MET A 13 0.93 -7.83 2.07
CA MET A 13 1.19 -6.40 1.88
C MET A 13 1.12 -5.97 0.41
N ARG A 14 1.43 -6.88 -0.53
CA ARG A 14 1.34 -6.59 -1.97
C ARG A 14 -0.13 -6.38 -2.36
N ALA A 15 -1.01 -7.24 -1.88
CA ALA A 15 -2.45 -7.11 -2.08
C ALA A 15 -2.98 -5.82 -1.48
N PHE A 16 -2.67 -5.56 -0.21
CA PHE A 16 -3.05 -4.31 0.45
C PHE A 16 -2.60 -3.08 -0.36
N ALA A 17 -1.29 -2.97 -0.65
CA ALA A 17 -0.73 -1.82 -1.33
C ALA A 17 -1.36 -1.55 -2.69
N ASN A 18 -1.59 -2.61 -3.49
CA ASN A 18 -2.17 -2.49 -4.82
C ASN A 18 -3.63 -2.04 -4.79
N ILE A 19 -4.45 -2.63 -3.91
CA ILE A 19 -5.86 -2.27 -3.79
C ILE A 19 -5.98 -0.83 -3.30
N GLN A 20 -5.26 -0.48 -2.23
CA GLN A 20 -5.27 0.87 -1.69
C GLN A 20 -4.82 1.90 -2.74
N ALA A 21 -3.74 1.62 -3.48
CA ALA A 21 -3.24 2.49 -4.53
C ALA A 21 -4.30 2.68 -5.65
N ALA A 22 -4.93 1.60 -6.11
CA ALA A 22 -5.98 1.68 -7.12
C ALA A 22 -7.19 2.51 -6.63
N GLU A 23 -7.60 2.34 -5.37
CA GLU A 23 -8.65 3.15 -4.77
C GLU A 23 -8.26 4.62 -4.62
N ALA A 24 -7.01 4.91 -4.26
CA ALA A 24 -6.51 6.28 -4.18
C ALA A 24 -6.52 6.97 -5.54
N VAL A 25 -6.17 6.27 -6.62
CA VAL A 25 -6.32 6.79 -8.00
C VAL A 25 -7.79 7.05 -8.32
N LYS A 26 -8.67 6.07 -8.10
CA LYS A 26 -10.11 6.18 -8.41
C LYS A 26 -10.80 7.31 -7.65
N SER A 27 -10.44 7.50 -6.39
CA SER A 27 -10.98 8.56 -5.53
C SER A 27 -10.32 9.93 -5.75
N GLY A 28 -9.30 10.01 -6.62
CA GLY A 28 -8.58 11.25 -6.90
C GLY A 28 -7.58 11.69 -5.82
N ARG A 29 -7.33 10.85 -4.81
CA ARG A 29 -6.33 11.08 -3.74
C ARG A 29 -4.89 10.87 -4.21
N MET A 30 -4.70 10.12 -5.29
CA MET A 30 -3.40 9.90 -5.92
C MET A 30 -3.45 10.25 -7.40
N ARG A 31 -2.46 11.02 -7.87
CA ARG A 31 -2.25 11.31 -9.29
C ARG A 31 -1.04 10.52 -9.80
N LEU A 32 -1.21 9.88 -10.95
CA LEU A 32 -0.14 9.19 -11.65
C LEU A 32 0.63 10.17 -12.55
N ASP A 33 1.87 9.82 -12.85
CA ASP A 33 2.65 10.49 -13.88
C ASP A 33 1.99 10.32 -15.27
N LYS A 34 2.35 11.19 -16.21
CA LYS A 34 1.79 11.19 -17.57
C LYS A 34 2.40 10.09 -18.46
N GLY A 35 3.29 9.25 -17.93
CA GLY A 35 3.96 8.20 -18.67
C GLY A 35 3.00 7.06 -19.05
N ALA A 36 3.10 6.58 -20.28
CA ALA A 36 2.31 5.44 -20.75
C ALA A 36 2.65 4.14 -20.00
N ALA A 37 3.90 3.99 -19.52
CA ALA A 37 4.38 2.80 -18.83
C ALA A 37 3.60 2.53 -17.53
N THR A 38 3.45 3.54 -16.67
CA THR A 38 2.70 3.41 -15.41
C THR A 38 1.25 2.98 -15.65
N ILE A 39 0.60 3.57 -16.65
CA ILE A 39 -0.79 3.24 -17.00
C ILE A 39 -0.88 1.81 -17.53
N GLU A 40 0.03 1.43 -18.41
CA GLU A 40 0.07 0.09 -18.99
C GLU A 40 0.28 -0.97 -17.89
N GLU A 41 1.24 -0.77 -17.00
CA GLU A 41 1.51 -1.68 -15.88
C GLU A 41 0.32 -1.76 -14.93
N ALA A 42 -0.20 -0.62 -14.47
CA ALA A 42 -1.31 -0.57 -13.52
C ALA A 42 -2.57 -1.26 -14.07
N SER A 43 -2.85 -1.11 -15.36
CA SER A 43 -4.01 -1.72 -16.02
C SER A 43 -3.94 -3.25 -16.14
N LYS A 44 -2.73 -3.82 -16.08
CA LYS A 44 -2.47 -5.25 -16.33
C LYS A 44 -2.21 -6.05 -15.05
N ILE A 45 -2.27 -5.43 -13.87
CA ILE A 45 -2.05 -6.13 -12.60
C ILE A 45 -3.12 -7.22 -12.39
N PRO A 46 -2.72 -8.50 -12.28
CA PRO A 46 -3.68 -9.57 -12.03
C PRO A 46 -4.06 -9.60 -10.55
N VAL A 47 -5.32 -9.26 -10.27
CA VAL A 47 -5.92 -9.25 -8.94
C VAL A 47 -7.05 -10.29 -8.88
N GLY A 48 -7.14 -11.02 -7.78
CA GLY A 48 -8.24 -11.95 -7.53
C GLY A 48 -8.55 -12.10 -6.05
N ILE A 49 -9.51 -12.98 -5.74
CA ILE A 49 -9.90 -13.34 -4.38
C ILE A 49 -9.50 -14.79 -4.13
N ASN A 50 -8.89 -15.07 -2.98
CA ASN A 50 -8.51 -16.44 -2.59
C ASN A 50 -9.71 -17.21 -1.97
N SER A 51 -9.51 -18.48 -1.63
CA SER A 51 -10.56 -19.32 -1.01
C SER A 51 -11.04 -18.84 0.36
N ALA A 52 -10.25 -18.01 1.05
CA ALA A 52 -10.61 -17.40 2.33
C ALA A 52 -11.33 -16.05 2.18
N GLY A 53 -11.60 -15.60 0.95
CA GLY A 53 -12.26 -14.31 0.69
C GLY A 53 -11.32 -13.09 0.74
N GLN A 54 -10.00 -13.31 0.79
CA GLN A 54 -9.02 -12.22 0.82
C GLN A 54 -8.56 -11.83 -0.58
N TRP A 55 -8.30 -10.54 -0.78
CA TRP A 55 -7.61 -10.04 -1.96
C TRP A 55 -6.22 -10.62 -2.08
N LYS A 56 -5.87 -11.04 -3.31
CA LYS A 56 -4.56 -11.56 -3.66
C LYS A 56 -4.12 -11.00 -5.00
N VAL A 57 -2.88 -10.52 -5.04
CA VAL A 57 -2.22 -10.08 -6.28
C VAL A 57 -1.24 -11.15 -6.70
N MET A 58 -1.15 -11.40 -8.01
CA MET A 58 -0.19 -12.37 -8.54
C MET A 58 1.25 -11.93 -8.26
N SER A 59 2.14 -12.90 -7.99
CA SER A 59 3.57 -12.62 -7.78
C SER A 59 4.24 -12.24 -9.11
N LYS A 60 5.33 -11.47 -9.05
CA LYS A 60 6.10 -11.05 -10.23
C LYS A 60 6.57 -12.24 -11.07
N GLU A 61 7.02 -13.31 -10.39
CA GLU A 61 7.44 -14.54 -11.06
C GLU A 61 6.31 -15.19 -11.84
N ASP A 62 5.12 -15.29 -11.24
CA ASP A 62 3.96 -15.89 -11.88
C ASP A 62 3.43 -15.02 -13.02
N MET A 63 3.44 -13.69 -12.87
CA MET A 63 3.09 -12.76 -13.95
C MET A 63 3.97 -12.99 -15.18
N LYS A 64 5.28 -13.11 -14.97
CA LYS A 64 6.24 -13.38 -16.05
C LYS A 64 6.05 -14.77 -16.67
N LYS A 65 5.97 -15.82 -15.83
CA LYS A 65 5.90 -17.21 -16.28
C LYS A 65 4.56 -17.56 -16.94
N LYS A 66 3.44 -17.08 -16.40
CA LYS A 66 2.09 -17.50 -16.81
C LYS A 66 1.42 -16.54 -17.80
N LEU A 67 1.70 -15.24 -17.69
CA LEU A 67 1.02 -14.20 -18.48
C LEU A 67 1.95 -13.45 -19.44
N ASN A 68 3.25 -13.79 -19.44
CA ASN A 68 4.27 -13.08 -20.22
C ASN A 68 4.27 -11.56 -19.97
N LEU A 69 3.94 -11.14 -18.75
CA LEU A 69 3.96 -9.75 -18.33
C LEU A 69 5.34 -9.38 -17.77
N HIS A 70 5.80 -8.18 -18.08
CA HIS A 70 6.99 -7.61 -17.45
C HIS A 70 6.71 -7.25 -15.99
N SER A 71 7.79 -7.02 -15.22
CA SER A 71 7.67 -6.58 -13.84
C SER A 71 7.05 -5.18 -13.80
N PRO A 72 5.99 -4.94 -12.99
CA PRO A 72 5.30 -3.65 -12.95
C PRO A 72 6.01 -2.68 -12.00
N ASP A 73 7.27 -2.36 -12.27
CA ASP A 73 8.10 -1.62 -11.31
C ASP A 73 7.68 -0.14 -11.18
N HIS A 74 7.17 0.47 -12.26
CA HIS A 74 6.61 1.83 -12.20
C HIS A 74 5.37 1.86 -11.33
N TRP A 75 4.44 0.93 -11.51
CA TRP A 75 3.24 0.85 -10.69
C TRP A 75 3.55 0.46 -9.22
N ASP A 76 4.45 -0.48 -9.00
CA ASP A 76 4.86 -0.88 -7.65
C ASP A 76 5.42 0.30 -6.84
N THR A 77 6.08 1.27 -7.50
CA THR A 77 6.57 2.50 -6.84
C THR A 77 5.43 3.28 -6.16
N TYR A 78 4.28 3.42 -6.83
CA TYR A 78 3.10 4.05 -6.24
C TYR A 78 2.48 3.20 -5.14
N CYS A 79 2.48 1.87 -5.29
CA CYS A 79 1.98 0.96 -4.28
C CYS A 79 2.74 1.09 -2.96
N PHE A 80 4.06 1.28 -3.01
CA PHE A 80 4.87 1.47 -1.81
C PHE A 80 4.52 2.72 -1.00
N ALA A 81 3.99 3.76 -1.64
CA ALA A 81 3.51 4.94 -0.91
C ALA A 81 2.36 4.59 0.06
N MET A 82 1.57 3.55 -0.24
CA MET A 82 0.47 3.10 0.62
C MET A 82 0.95 2.30 1.85
N LEU A 83 2.22 1.91 1.87
CA LEU A 83 2.84 1.17 2.98
C LEU A 83 3.59 2.11 3.93
N ALA A 84 3.77 3.37 3.56
CA ALA A 84 4.42 4.35 4.40
C ALA A 84 3.52 4.74 5.58
N ASN A 85 4.05 4.69 6.80
CA ASN A 85 3.44 5.36 7.95
C ASN A 85 3.83 6.84 7.89
N TYR A 86 3.21 7.57 6.96
CA TYR A 86 3.46 9.00 6.82
C TYR A 86 2.86 9.75 8.02
N VAL A 87 3.70 10.52 8.70
CA VAL A 87 3.31 11.47 9.74
C VAL A 87 3.60 12.87 9.17
N PRO A 88 2.58 13.69 8.87
CA PRO A 88 2.78 15.07 8.48
C PRO A 88 3.57 15.83 9.55
N GLN A 89 4.55 16.63 9.12
CA GLN A 89 5.34 17.45 10.06
C GLN A 89 4.47 18.47 10.82
N ASP A 90 3.42 18.97 10.16
CA ASP A 90 2.45 19.89 10.76
C ASP A 90 1.17 19.16 11.23
N GLU A 91 1.25 17.85 11.47
CA GLU A 91 0.12 17.13 12.07
C GLU A 91 -0.14 17.69 13.46
N VAL A 92 -1.31 18.29 13.63
CA VAL A 92 -1.77 18.74 14.95
C VAL A 92 -2.04 17.47 15.75
N LEU A 93 -1.05 17.09 16.56
CA LEU A 93 -1.14 15.98 17.49
C LEU A 93 -2.36 16.20 18.39
N SER A 94 -3.15 15.14 18.58
CA SER A 94 -4.18 15.18 19.61
C SER A 94 -3.51 15.19 20.99
N VAL A 95 -4.24 15.60 22.04
CA VAL A 95 -3.73 15.57 23.42
C VAL A 95 -3.27 14.17 23.83
N GLU A 96 -3.86 13.12 23.24
CA GLU A 96 -3.47 11.72 23.48
C GLU A 96 -2.15 11.36 22.80
N ASP A 97 -1.85 11.94 21.63
CA ASP A 97 -0.58 11.74 20.93
C ASP A 97 0.56 12.50 21.62
N GLU A 98 0.30 13.71 22.15
CA GLU A 98 1.26 14.47 22.96
C GLU A 98 1.68 13.68 24.21
N ALA A 99 0.73 13.05 24.90
CA ALA A 99 1.01 12.25 26.08
C ALA A 99 1.90 11.02 25.78
N GLN A 100 1.72 10.37 24.62
CA GLN A 100 2.56 9.25 24.22
C GLN A 100 3.99 9.70 23.85
N VAL A 101 4.13 10.87 23.24
CA VAL A 101 5.43 11.47 22.93
C VAL A 101 6.18 11.81 24.22
N ASP A 102 5.50 12.42 25.19
CA ASP A 102 6.09 12.75 26.49
C ASP A 102 6.53 11.51 27.27
N GLU A 103 5.74 10.44 27.26
CA GLU A 103 6.11 9.16 27.88
C GLU A 103 7.35 8.54 27.21
N ALA A 104 7.41 8.56 25.88
CA ALA A 104 8.56 8.04 25.14
C ALA A 104 9.83 8.88 25.36
N LEU A 105 9.70 10.21 25.47
CA LEU A 105 10.81 11.11 25.78
C LEU A 105 11.30 10.94 27.22
N ALA A 106 10.42 10.64 28.18
CA ALA A 106 10.80 10.33 29.54
C ALA A 106 11.64 9.06 29.62
N TRP A 107 11.23 8.00 28.91
CA TRP A 107 11.97 6.73 28.80
C TRP A 107 13.36 6.87 28.18
N LEU A 108 13.54 7.79 27.24
CA LEU A 108 14.82 8.04 26.57
C LEU A 108 15.85 8.77 27.46
N ASN A 109 15.38 9.41 28.53
CA ASN A 109 16.20 10.19 29.45
C ASN A 109 16.48 9.47 30.79
N GLU A 110 15.98 8.23 30.97
CA GLU A 110 16.41 7.27 32.00
C GLU A 110 17.59 6.41 31.53
#